data_AF-A0A937BLI1-F1
#
_entry.id   AF-A0A937BLI1-F1
#
_cell.length_a   1.000
_cell.length_b   1.000
_cell.length_c   1.000
_cell.angle_alpha   90.00
_cell.angle_beta   90.00
_cell.angle_gamma   90.00
#
_symmetry.space_group_name_H-M   'P 1'
#
loop_
_entity.id
_entity.type
_entity.pdbx_description
1 polymer ?
#
loop_
_entity_poly.entity_id
_entity_poly.type
_entity_poly.pdbx_seq_one_letter_code
_entity_poly.pdbx_strand_id
1 'polypeptide(L)'
;MSSPWNSVQDRLPDDGQRVLCYLPNNTVYLPGKTGATETRPVVVMRFAHDFFVKNVSKTGYNGPPHFWLGEGTSNRFFLEVTHWMALPGEP
;
A
#
# COMPACT_ATOMS: atom_id res chain seq x y z
N MET A 1 -6.53 10.20 -22.73
CA MET A 1 -5.41 10.31 -21.78
C MET A 1 -5.48 9.11 -20.87
N SER A 2 -4.42 8.29 -20.79
CA SER A 2 -4.38 7.15 -19.86
C SER A 2 -4.39 7.66 -18.43
N SER A 3 -5.16 7.02 -17.54
CA SER A 3 -5.05 7.30 -16.11
C SER A 3 -3.61 7.00 -15.66
N PRO A 4 -2.98 7.85 -14.83
CA PRO A 4 -1.65 7.56 -14.29
C PRO A 4 -1.65 6.41 -13.25
N TRP A 5 -2.84 5.96 -12.84
CA TRP A 5 -3.01 4.86 -11.88
C TRP A 5 -2.98 3.50 -12.58
N ASN A 6 -2.15 2.59 -12.06
CA ASN A 6 -2.06 1.20 -12.49
C ASN A 6 -2.85 0.33 -11.52
N SER A 7 -3.73 -0.54 -12.02
CA SER A 7 -4.37 -1.58 -11.21
C SER A 7 -3.33 -2.61 -10.77
N VAL A 8 -3.39 -3.04 -9.51
CA VAL A 8 -2.50 -4.11 -8.99
C VAL A 8 -2.76 -5.47 -9.65
N GLN A 9 -3.89 -5.62 -10.35
CA GLN A 9 -4.21 -6.82 -11.14
C GLN A 9 -3.54 -6.80 -12.53
N ASP A 10 -3.23 -5.61 -13.06
CA ASP A 10 -2.66 -5.46 -14.39
C ASP A 10 -1.13 -5.38 -14.35
N ARG A 11 -0.60 -4.62 -13.38
CA ARG A 11 0.84 -4.39 -13.23
C ARG A 11 1.19 -4.14 -11.77
N LEU A 12 2.30 -4.71 -11.32
CA LEU A 12 2.87 -4.47 -10.01
C LEU A 12 4.04 -3.46 -10.08
N PRO A 13 4.31 -2.71 -8.99
CA PRO A 13 5.57 -1.98 -8.84
C PRO A 13 6.77 -2.93 -8.77
N ASP A 14 7.98 -2.39 -8.94
CA ASP A 14 9.21 -3.14 -8.70
C ASP A 14 9.41 -3.41 -7.19
N ASP A 15 10.15 -4.47 -6.86
CA ASP A 15 10.46 -4.79 -5.46
C ASP A 15 11.24 -3.64 -4.81
N GLY A 16 10.75 -3.16 -3.67
CA GLY A 16 11.30 -2.01 -2.97
C GLY A 16 10.95 -0.64 -3.60
N GLN A 17 10.15 -0.59 -4.67
CA GLN A 17 9.74 0.67 -5.28
C GLN A 17 8.81 1.44 -4.35
N ARG A 18 9.09 2.73 -4.22
CA ARG A 18 8.27 3.69 -3.48
C ARG A 18 7.22 4.29 -4.41
N VAL A 19 5.95 4.19 -4.02
CA VAL A 19 4.79 4.54 -4.86
C VAL A 19 3.68 5.19 -4.03
N LEU A 20 2.76 5.85 -4.71
CA LEU A 20 1.45 6.21 -4.15
C LEU A 20 0.52 5.00 -4.29
N CYS A 21 -0.14 4.62 -3.20
CA CYS A 21 -1.12 3.55 -3.16
C CYS A 21 -2.52 4.12 -2.92
N TYR A 22 -3.52 3.60 -3.63
CA TYR A 22 -4.93 3.90 -3.41
C TYR A 22 -5.60 2.79 -2.59
N LEU A 23 -6.03 3.14 -1.39
CA LEU A 23 -6.72 2.30 -0.42
C LEU A 23 -8.14 2.84 -0.21
N PRO A 24 -9.18 2.19 -0.76
CA PRO A 24 -10.54 2.72 -0.72
C PRO A 24 -11.09 2.89 0.70
N ASN A 25 -10.60 2.09 1.65
CA ASN A 25 -11.11 2.04 3.03
C ASN A 25 -10.09 2.52 4.07
N ASN A 26 -9.14 3.37 3.70
CA ASN A 26 -8.13 3.84 4.65
C ASN A 26 -8.67 4.98 5.52
N THR A 27 -8.97 4.65 6.77
CA THR A 27 -9.37 5.57 7.83
C THR A 27 -8.21 5.80 8.79
N VAL A 28 -7.88 7.07 9.05
CA VAL A 28 -6.77 7.48 9.91
C VAL A 28 -7.32 8.24 11.11
N TYR A 29 -6.81 7.93 12.30
CA TYR A 29 -7.15 8.66 13.52
C TYR A 29 -6.45 10.01 13.53
N LEU A 30 -7.23 11.06 13.78
CA LEU A 30 -6.71 12.40 13.95
C LEU A 30 -6.09 12.55 15.35
N PRO A 31 -4.98 13.29 15.48
CA PRO A 31 -4.41 13.60 16.79
C PRO A 31 -5.43 14.32 17.68
N GLY A 32 -5.60 13.83 18.91
CA GLY A 32 -6.51 14.43 19.90
C GLY A 32 -7.19 13.39 20.78
N LYS A 33 -7.95 13.84 21.78
CA LYS A 33 -8.72 12.97 22.70
C LYS A 33 -10.15 12.68 22.20
N THR A 34 -10.52 13.19 21.03
CA THR A 34 -11.89 13.12 20.50
C THR A 34 -12.18 11.81 19.77
N GLY A 35 -11.15 11.03 19.43
CA GLY A 35 -11.30 9.82 18.61
C GLY A 35 -11.73 10.12 17.16
N ALA A 36 -11.61 11.37 16.71
CA ALA A 36 -11.97 11.77 15.36
C ALA A 36 -11.13 11.03 14.31
N THR A 37 -11.74 10.75 13.16
CA THR A 37 -11.10 10.05 12.05
C THR A 37 -11.28 10.80 10.73
N GLU A 38 -10.39 10.54 9.79
CA GLU A 38 -10.44 11.05 8.43
C GLU A 38 -10.15 9.93 7.43
N THR A 39 -10.88 9.90 6.31
CA THR A 39 -10.57 9.01 5.20
C THR A 39 -9.43 9.58 4.37
N ARG A 40 -8.32 8.85 4.28
CA ARG A 40 -7.14 9.23 3.48
C ARG A 40 -6.83 8.13 2.47
N PRO A 41 -7.46 8.14 1.30
CA PRO A 41 -7.39 7.00 0.40
C PRO A 41 -6.04 6.88 -0.31
N VAL A 42 -5.23 7.94 -0.36
CA VAL A 42 -3.90 7.92 -1.00
C VAL A 42 -2.82 8.02 0.07
N VAL A 43 -1.91 7.06 0.08
CA VAL A 43 -0.76 7.03 1.00
C VAL A 43 0.51 6.59 0.26
N VAL A 44 1.67 7.01 0.75
CA VAL A 44 2.96 6.55 0.23
C VAL A 44 3.32 5.22 0.87
N MET A 45 3.67 4.23 0.06
CA MET A 45 4.14 2.93 0.53
C MET A 45 5.29 2.44 -0.33
N ARG A 46 6.01 1.44 0.18
CA ARG A 46 6.99 0.68 -0.56
C ARG A 46 6.46 -0.72 -0.84
N PHE A 47 6.53 -1.14 -2.10
CA PHE A 47 6.12 -2.49 -2.48
C PHE A 47 7.17 -3.52 -2.04
N ALA A 48 6.71 -4.65 -1.50
CA ALA A 48 7.56 -5.78 -1.14
C ALA A 48 7.10 -7.02 -1.91
N HIS A 49 7.83 -7.35 -2.97
CA HIS A 49 7.56 -8.49 -3.82
C HIS A 49 7.92 -9.79 -3.08
N ASP A 50 7.02 -10.77 -3.15
CA ASP A 50 7.11 -12.06 -2.47
C ASP A 50 7.52 -12.02 -0.98
N PHE A 51 7.08 -10.99 -0.25
CA PHE A 51 7.41 -10.81 1.15
C PHE A 51 7.18 -12.06 2.01
N PHE A 52 6.02 -12.73 1.86
CA PHE A 52 5.67 -13.91 2.65
C PHE A 52 6.32 -15.21 2.15
N VAL A 53 6.87 -15.24 0.93
CA VAL A 53 7.70 -16.35 0.45
C VAL A 53 9.10 -16.23 1.04
N LYS A 54 9.68 -15.02 1.00
CA LYS A 54 10.99 -14.71 1.58
C LYS A 54 10.98 -14.79 3.12
N ASN A 55 9.84 -14.46 3.74
CA ASN A 55 9.63 -14.46 5.18
C ASN A 55 8.42 -15.31 5.51
N VAL A 56 8.61 -16.64 5.48
CA VAL A 56 7.53 -17.60 5.75
C VAL A 56 6.90 -17.27 7.09
N SER A 57 5.61 -16.92 7.06
CA SER A 57 4.89 -16.52 8.25
C SER A 57 4.81 -17.68 9.24
N LYS A 58 5.24 -17.45 10.48
CA LYS A 58 5.04 -18.39 11.59
C LYS A 58 3.56 -18.54 11.98
N THR A 59 2.68 -17.67 11.49
CA THR A 59 1.24 -17.67 11.80
C THR A 59 0.38 -18.34 10.72
N GLY A 60 0.98 -18.89 9.65
CA GLY A 60 0.24 -19.63 8.62
C GLY A 60 -0.57 -18.76 7.66
N TYR A 61 -0.05 -17.58 7.29
CA TYR A 61 -0.68 -16.73 6.29
C TYR A 61 -0.69 -17.41 4.91
N ASN A 62 -1.87 -17.55 4.31
CA ASN A 62 -2.09 -18.25 3.03
C ASN A 62 -2.64 -17.32 1.92
N GLY A 63 -2.54 -16.00 2.11
CA GLY A 63 -2.98 -15.02 1.11
C GLY A 63 -1.90 -14.70 0.07
N PRO A 64 -2.09 -13.62 -0.72
CA PRO A 64 -1.12 -13.22 -1.74
C PRO A 64 0.28 -12.98 -1.16
N PRO A 65 1.34 -13.35 -1.88
CA PRO A 65 2.70 -13.36 -1.33
C PRO A 65 3.30 -11.97 -1.11
N HIS A 66 2.70 -10.94 -1.72
CA HIS A 66 3.17 -9.56 -1.70
C HIS A 66 2.72 -8.79 -0.45
N PHE A 67 3.42 -7.70 -0.16
CA PHE A 67 3.10 -6.84 0.96
C PHE A 67 3.37 -5.37 0.67
N TRP A 68 2.70 -4.48 1.40
CA TRP A 68 2.92 -3.05 1.32
C TRP A 68 3.50 -2.54 2.62
N LEU A 69 4.71 -2.00 2.56
CA LEU A 69 5.41 -1.43 3.70
C LEU A 69 5.04 0.05 3.81
N GLY A 70 4.37 0.41 4.91
CA GLY A 70 3.93 1.78 5.14
C GLY A 70 5.11 2.70 5.49
N GLU A 71 5.10 3.92 4.95
CA GLU A 71 6.06 4.96 5.33
C GLU A 71 5.37 6.05 6.13
N GLY A 72 5.54 6.05 7.45
CA GLY A 72 4.76 6.92 8.35
C GLY A 72 3.28 6.49 8.47
N THR A 73 2.94 5.30 7.96
CA THR A 73 1.63 4.65 8.12
C THR A 73 1.83 3.16 8.40
N SER A 74 0.77 2.46 8.77
CA SER A 74 0.80 1.01 9.01
C SER A 74 1.05 0.23 7.72
N ASN A 75 1.69 -0.93 7.83
CA ASN A 75 1.79 -1.88 6.73
C ASN A 75 0.41 -2.40 6.33
N ARG A 76 0.27 -2.84 5.08
CA ARG A 76 -1.00 -3.28 4.50
C ARG A 76 -0.83 -4.59 3.76
N PHE A 77 -1.80 -5.47 3.89
CA PHE A 77 -1.87 -6.68 3.07
C PHE A 77 -2.11 -6.30 1.61
N PHE A 78 -1.64 -7.15 0.69
CA PHE A 78 -1.71 -6.88 -0.74
C PHE A 78 -3.11 -6.47 -1.22
N LEU A 79 -4.15 -7.16 -0.72
CA LEU A 79 -5.55 -6.97 -1.12
C LEU A 79 -6.18 -5.65 -0.65
N GLU A 80 -5.54 -4.91 0.26
CA GLU A 80 -6.06 -3.62 0.74
C GLU A 80 -5.81 -2.48 -0.26
N VAL A 81 -4.85 -2.66 -1.19
CA VAL A 81 -4.50 -1.68 -2.22
C VAL A 81 -5.10 -2.13 -3.55
N THR A 82 -5.77 -1.21 -4.26
CA THR A 82 -6.38 -1.54 -5.57
C THR A 82 -5.59 -0.96 -6.74
N HIS A 83 -5.00 0.21 -6.55
CA HIS A 83 -4.24 0.90 -7.59
C HIS A 83 -2.99 1.54 -7.00
N TRP A 84 -1.99 1.76 -7.85
CA TRP A 84 -0.78 2.47 -7.50
C TRP A 84 -0.31 3.40 -8.61
N MET A 85 0.52 4.37 -8.25
CA MET A 85 1.17 5.30 -9.16
C MET A 85 2.62 5.52 -8.74
N ALA A 86 3.54 5.63 -9.70
CA ALA A 86 4.90 6.08 -9.40
C ALA A 86 4.86 7.44 -8.68
N LEU A 87 5.78 7.67 -7.75
CA LEU A 87 5.93 9.00 -7.19
C LEU A 87 6.24 10.01 -8.31
N PRO A 88 5.66 11.21 -8.27
CA PRO A 88 6.04 12.26 -9.20
C PRO A 88 7.54 12.55 -9.05
N GLY A 89 8.21 12.77 -10.18
CA GLY A 89 9.59 13.22 -10.18
C GLY A 89 9.73 14.60 -9.52
N GLU A 90 10.97 14.95 -9.19
CA GLU A 90 11.29 16.32 -8.80
C GLU A 90 11.02 17.29 -9.97
N PRO A 91 10.63 18.55 -9.69
CA PRO A 91 10.43 19.58 -10.72
C PRO A 91 11.68 19.88 -11.55
#